data_AF-A0A2V9SQX0-F1
#
_entry.id   AF-A0A2V9SQX0-F1
#
_cell.length_a   1.000
_cell.length_b   1.000
_cell.length_c   1.000
_cell.angle_alpha   90.00
_cell.angle_beta   90.00
_cell.angle_gamma   90.00
#
_symmetry.space_group_name_H-M   'P 1'
#
loop_
_entity.id
_entity.type
_entity.pdbx_description
1 polymer ?
#
loop_
_entity_poly.entity_id
_entity_poly.type
_entity_poly.pdbx_seq_one_letter_code
_entity_poly.pdbx_strand_id
1 'polypeptide(L)'
;MSTVKLKIDVSGTVGDEVWRELKQYDEIQSADFGPQFGSGGRCNHPLNAPHGKGEWIGAEIRVQTPLLAQYAVSHYLEQERVMDADVID
;
A
#
# COMPACT_ATOMS: atom_id res chain seq x y z
N MET A 1 -13.15 11.75 8.32
CA MET A 1 -12.52 10.52 7.82
C MET A 1 -11.03 10.70 7.93
N SER A 2 -10.30 9.62 8.13
CA SER A 2 -8.84 9.64 8.22
C SER A 2 -8.27 8.78 7.11
N THR A 3 -7.14 9.20 6.57
CA THR A 3 -6.46 8.49 5.49
C THR A 3 -5.17 7.90 6.01
N VAL A 4 -4.91 6.63 5.68
CA VAL A 4 -3.66 5.94 5.93
C VAL A 4 -2.96 5.74 4.61
N LYS A 5 -1.70 6.16 4.55
CA LYS A 5 -0.84 6.00 3.39
C LYS A 5 0.12 4.86 3.65
N LEU A 6 0.19 3.92 2.73
CA LEU A 6 1.10 2.78 2.79
C LEU A 6 2.22 2.92 1.79
N LYS A 7 3.38 2.36 2.14
CA LYS A 7 4.50 2.12 1.24
C LYS A 7 4.72 0.62 1.14
N ILE A 8 4.55 0.05 -0.05
CA ILE A 8 4.51 -1.41 -0.23
C ILE A 8 5.63 -1.85 -1.18
N ASP A 9 6.45 -2.81 -0.76
CA ASP A 9 7.46 -3.45 -1.61
C ASP A 9 6.78 -4.36 -2.64
N VAL A 10 6.96 -4.02 -3.92
CA VAL A 10 6.40 -4.77 -5.05
C VAL A 10 7.44 -5.63 -5.75
N SER A 11 8.69 -5.61 -5.28
CA SER A 11 9.82 -6.30 -5.91
C SER A 11 9.51 -7.76 -6.25
N GLY A 12 9.76 -8.12 -7.51
CA GLY A 12 9.60 -9.50 -8.00
C GLY A 12 8.16 -9.94 -8.25
N THR A 13 7.16 -9.06 -8.11
CA THR A 13 5.75 -9.35 -8.41
C THR A 13 5.29 -8.67 -9.69
N VAL A 14 4.18 -9.11 -10.28
CA VAL A 14 3.63 -8.53 -11.51
C VAL A 14 2.39 -7.70 -11.19
N GLY A 15 2.38 -6.44 -11.65
CA GLY A 15 1.22 -5.56 -11.50
C GLY A 15 0.85 -5.29 -10.04
N ASP A 16 -0.40 -5.59 -9.66
CA ASP A 16 -0.96 -5.35 -8.33
C ASP A 16 -1.04 -6.61 -7.47
N GLU A 17 -0.30 -7.67 -7.80
CA GLU A 17 -0.31 -8.95 -7.08
C GLU A 17 -0.12 -8.77 -5.56
N VAL A 18 0.90 -8.01 -5.14
CA VAL A 18 1.13 -7.75 -3.71
C VAL A 18 -0.07 -7.11 -3.05
N TRP A 19 -0.71 -6.14 -3.71
CA TRP A 19 -1.86 -5.45 -3.15
C TRP A 19 -3.03 -6.40 -2.88
N ARG A 20 -3.26 -7.36 -3.79
CA ARG A 20 -4.31 -8.37 -3.66
C ARG A 20 -4.00 -9.42 -2.59
N GLU A 21 -2.72 -9.68 -2.35
CA GLU A 21 -2.26 -10.65 -1.35
C GLU A 21 -2.17 -10.08 0.07
N LEU A 22 -2.09 -8.75 0.23
CA LEU A 22 -2.14 -8.12 1.54
C LEU A 22 -3.46 -8.42 2.24
N LYS A 23 -3.38 -8.74 3.54
CA LYS A 23 -4.55 -8.85 4.40
C LYS A 23 -5.11 -7.45 4.60
N GLN A 24 -6.27 -7.17 4.02
CA GLN A 24 -6.92 -5.87 4.14
C GLN A 24 -7.48 -5.67 5.56
N TYR A 25 -7.48 -4.42 6.04
CA TYR A 25 -8.10 -4.07 7.32
C TYR A 25 -9.64 -4.10 7.21
N ASP A 26 -10.32 -4.64 8.20
CA ASP A 26 -11.76 -4.94 8.09
C ASP A 26 -12.64 -3.67 8.04
N GLU A 27 -12.20 -2.56 8.65
CA GLU A 27 -13.01 -1.34 8.77
C GLU A 27 -12.71 -0.27 7.68
N ILE A 28 -12.13 -0.71 6.56
CA ILE A 28 -11.88 0.13 5.39
C ILE A 28 -13.20 0.62 4.78
N GLN A 29 -13.24 1.91 4.45
CA GLN A 29 -14.33 2.52 3.67
C GLN A 29 -14.00 2.52 2.19
N SER A 30 -12.75 2.79 1.85
CA SER A 30 -12.23 2.69 0.48
C SER A 30 -10.72 2.52 0.52
N ALA A 31 -10.16 1.83 -0.47
CA ALA A 31 -8.72 1.74 -0.65
C ALA A 31 -8.38 1.76 -2.13
N ASP A 32 -7.27 2.39 -2.46
CA ASP A 32 -6.71 2.41 -3.81
C ASP A 32 -5.19 2.22 -3.75
N PHE A 33 -4.65 1.57 -4.77
CA PHE A 33 -3.23 1.26 -4.91
C PHE A 33 -2.71 1.77 -6.25
N GLY A 34 -1.51 2.34 -6.25
CA GLY A 34 -0.92 2.82 -7.49
C GLY A 34 0.12 3.92 -7.31
N PRO A 35 0.88 4.21 -8.39
CA PRO A 35 1.99 5.16 -8.35
C PRO A 35 1.56 6.59 -8.03
N GLN A 36 0.28 6.94 -8.26
CA GLN A 36 -0.30 8.23 -7.87
C GLN A 36 -0.27 8.47 -6.35
N PHE A 37 -0.22 7.40 -5.55
CA PHE A 37 -0.10 7.46 -4.09
C PHE A 37 1.36 7.38 -3.63
N GLY A 38 2.32 7.36 -4.54
CA GLY A 38 3.75 7.26 -4.25
C GLY A 38 4.39 6.08 -4.99
N SER A 39 5.65 6.25 -5.40
CA SER A 39 6.43 5.18 -6.00
C SER A 39 7.93 5.41 -5.81
N GLY A 40 8.71 4.32 -5.81
CA GLY A 40 10.17 4.37 -5.76
C GLY A 40 10.84 4.79 -7.07
N GLY A 41 10.05 5.02 -8.12
CA GLY A 41 10.52 5.35 -9.46
C GLY A 41 9.43 5.08 -10.49
N ARG A 42 9.72 5.37 -11.77
CA ARG A 42 8.84 4.97 -12.87
C ARG A 42 8.97 3.47 -13.10
N CYS A 43 7.85 2.75 -13.11
CA CYS A 43 7.78 1.37 -13.59
C CYS A 43 8.06 1.35 -15.11
N ASN A 44 9.34 1.29 -15.48
CA ASN A 44 9.81 1.27 -16.87
C ASN A 44 10.03 -0.18 -17.34
N HIS A 45 9.03 -1.03 -17.13
CA HIS A 45 9.03 -2.41 -17.59
C HIS A 45 7.67 -2.74 -18.23
N PRO A 46 7.59 -3.79 -19.07
CA PRO A 46 6.31 -4.25 -19.60
C PRO A 46 5.31 -4.58 -18.49
N LEU A 47 4.01 -4.42 -18.77
CA LEU A 47 2.92 -4.67 -17.81
C LEU A 47 2.91 -6.10 -17.24
N ASN A 48 3.38 -7.07 -18.02
CA ASN A 48 3.44 -8.48 -17.63
C ASN A 48 4.84 -8.89 -17.14
N ALA A 49 5.77 -7.95 -17.00
CA ALA A 49 7.08 -8.21 -16.46
C ALA A 49 7.09 -7.92 -14.95
N PRO A 50 7.81 -8.71 -14.14
CA PRO A 50 7.94 -8.44 -12.72
C PRO A 50 8.58 -7.08 -12.43
N HIS A 51 8.14 -6.47 -11.33
CA HIS A 51 8.73 -5.29 -10.74
C HIS A 51 10.19 -5.51 -10.39
N GLY A 52 10.99 -4.46 -10.61
CA GLY A 52 12.41 -4.44 -10.33
C GLY A 52 12.71 -4.58 -8.84
N LYS A 53 13.94 -5.01 -8.50
CA LYS A 53 14.37 -5.08 -7.10
C LYS A 53 14.42 -3.69 -6.47
N GLY A 54 13.81 -3.54 -5.30
CA GLY A 54 13.72 -2.29 -4.55
C GLY A 54 12.61 -1.36 -5.02
N GLU A 55 11.76 -1.80 -5.96
CA GLU A 55 10.58 -1.03 -6.36
C GLU A 55 9.50 -1.10 -5.27
N TRP A 56 8.89 0.04 -5.02
CA TRP A 56 7.76 0.15 -4.10
C TRP A 56 6.67 1.04 -4.71
N ILE A 57 5.43 0.76 -4.35
CA ILE A 57 4.24 1.51 -4.77
C ILE A 57 3.42 1.87 -3.53
N GLY A 58 2.78 3.03 -3.57
CA GLY A 58 1.92 3.53 -2.52
C GLY A 58 0.49 2.99 -2.60
N ALA A 59 -0.18 2.96 -1.44
CA ALA A 59 -1.62 2.81 -1.35
C ALA A 59 -2.20 3.87 -0.42
N GLU A 60 -3.47 4.22 -0.63
CA GLU A 60 -4.25 5.04 0.28
C GLU A 60 -5.47 4.27 0.77
N ILE A 61 -5.72 4.36 2.06
CA ILE A 61 -6.81 3.67 2.74
C ILE A 61 -7.60 4.69 3.53
N ARG A 62 -8.92 4.72 3.36
CA ARG A 62 -9.80 5.61 4.10
C ARG A 62 -10.57 4.83 5.15
N VAL A 63 -10.57 5.36 6.36
CA VAL A 63 -11.30 4.82 7.51
C VAL A 63 -12.14 5.91 8.17
N GLN A 64 -13.14 5.49 8.95
CA GLN A 64 -14.14 6.41 9.49
C GLN A 64 -13.55 7.40 10.50
N THR A 65 -12.66 6.94 11.38
CA THR A 65 -12.15 7.73 12.52
C THR A 65 -10.62 7.71 12.63
N PRO A 66 -10.01 8.70 13.30
CA PRO A 66 -8.57 8.70 13.56
C PRO A 66 -8.09 7.51 14.39
N LEU A 67 -8.91 7.00 15.32
CA LEU A 67 -8.56 5.82 16.12
C LEU A 67 -8.43 4.57 15.22
N LEU A 68 -9.35 4.40 14.29
CA LEU A 68 -9.27 3.31 13.30
C LEU A 68 -8.06 3.43 12.39
N ALA A 69 -7.61 4.67 12.09
CA ALA A 69 -6.42 4.88 11.30
C ALA A 69 -5.16 4.37 12.02
N GLN A 70 -5.07 4.55 13.34
CA GLN A 70 -3.97 4.02 14.15
C GLN A 70 -3.97 2.49 14.17
N TYR A 71 -5.14 1.85 14.26
CA TYR A 71 -5.25 0.39 14.17
C TYR A 71 -4.90 -0.13 12.79
N ALA A 72 -5.34 0.54 11.73
CA ALA A 72 -4.97 0.21 10.37
C ALA A 72 -3.44 0.30 10.18
N VAL A 73 -2.79 1.37 10.68
CA VAL A 73 -1.32 1.50 10.64
C VAL A 73 -0.64 0.28 11.30
N SER A 74 -1.04 -0.09 12.52
CA SER A 74 -0.49 -1.26 13.21
C SER A 74 -0.70 -2.54 12.42
N HIS A 75 -1.92 -2.75 11.90
CA HIS A 75 -2.29 -3.93 11.12
C HIS A 75 -1.47 -4.08 9.83
N TYR A 76 -1.16 -2.98 9.14
CA TYR A 76 -0.37 -3.03 7.92
C TYR A 76 1.13 -3.19 8.21
N LEU A 77 1.67 -2.54 9.24
CA LEU A 77 3.09 -2.66 9.61
C LEU A 77 3.49 -4.07 10.06
N GLU A 78 2.54 -4.92 10.46
CA GLU A 78 2.78 -6.33 10.76
C GLU A 78 2.98 -7.21 9.52
N GLN A 79 2.67 -6.71 8.32
CA GLN A 79 2.74 -7.47 7.07
C GLN A 79 4.10 -7.28 6.39
N GLU A 80 4.74 -8.40 6.00
CA GLU A 80 6.14 -8.43 5.52
C GLU A 80 6.46 -7.44 4.40
N ARG A 81 5.52 -7.20 3.48
CA ARG A 81 5.74 -6.34 2.31
C ARG A 81 5.39 -4.86 2.56
N VAL A 82 4.81 -4.52 3.70
CA VAL A 82 4.55 -3.12 4.05
C VAL A 82 5.81 -2.53 4.67
N MET A 83 6.42 -1.60 3.94
CA MET A 83 7.64 -0.94 4.35
C MET A 83 7.39 0.23 5.30
N ASP A 84 6.22 0.88 5.16
CA ASP A 84 5.84 2.05 5.92
C ASP A 84 4.32 2.23 5.92
N ALA A 85 3.78 2.83 6.97
CA ALA A 85 2.36 3.15 7.09
C ALA A 85 2.17 4.35 8.00
N ASP A 86 1.55 5.41 7.48
CA ASP A 86 1.36 6.67 8.20
C ASP A 86 -0.06 7.20 8.05
N VAL A 87 -0.56 7.89 9.08
CA VAL A 87 -1.80 8.65 8.99
C VAL A 87 -1.51 10.01 8.36
N ILE A 88 -2.30 10.38 7.34
CA ILE A 88 -2.24 11.68 6.69
C ILE A 88 -3.57 12.43 6.89
N ASP A 89 -3.48 13.75 7.11
CA ASP A 89 -4.61 14.66 7.36
C ASP A 89 -5.54 14.81 6.14
#